data_AF-A0A9N9H315-F1
#
_entry.id   AF-A0A9N9H315-F1
#
_cell.length_a   1.000
_cell.length_b   1.000
_cell.length_c   1.000
_cell.angle_alpha   90.00
_cell.angle_beta   90.00
_cell.angle_gamma   90.00
#
_symmetry.space_group_name_H-M   'P 1'
#
loop_
_entity.id
_entity.type
_entity.pdbx_description
1 polymer ?
#
loop_
_entity_poly.entity_id
_entity_poly.type
_entity_poly.pdbx_seq_one_letter_code
_entity_poly.pdbx_strand_id
1 'polypeptide(L)'
;MTKKHQRKTEEAESESTSETSRKASKKQKTVVAPARHSEHLPSDASKFTEKDIVALNATFKPADEDEIIMPDVEVTDPPSQYLLPDIGRDVLEKQNFDIRMLNTTDKFVKQFFWSLNRVVVNSGLDIGTVESKTDSLVNHLLTRALGFDGWPFGVRIKENYKLAIDDKKVSASPDFVVDMGGITILVTEDKHLKRVSLPDYGEAQILAELLACGWENMNRSWSGKYIDQTIYAIRFISSYVTFYKAEIPKAYWKELRRGLPHKQSIEILRWPGENTKESGLDLAVAEDRDIIFEALTKLREYFLSFDSSTTTFTNASSSTTSATAPAEQSSKS
;
A
#
# COMPACT_ATOMS: atom_id res chain seq x y z
N MET A 1 -24.76 57.36 51.43
CA MET A 1 -24.51 58.26 50.29
C MET A 1 -24.99 57.55 49.02
N THR A 2 -26.28 57.35 48.76
CA THR A 2 -27.37 58.28 48.40
C THR A 2 -27.17 59.03 47.08
N LYS A 3 -27.83 58.56 46.00
CA LYS A 3 -28.69 59.29 45.03
C LYS A 3 -29.18 58.30 43.95
N LYS A 4 -30.42 57.77 43.98
CA LYS A 4 -31.74 58.33 43.53
C LYS A 4 -31.81 58.68 42.03
N HIS A 5 -32.58 57.90 41.24
CA HIS A 5 -33.87 58.27 40.58
C HIS A 5 -33.69 59.02 39.25
N GLN A 6 -34.46 58.89 38.15
CA GLN A 6 -35.85 58.49 37.86
C GLN A 6 -35.93 58.19 36.33
N ARG A 7 -36.64 57.13 35.88
CA ARG A 7 -37.96 57.14 35.20
C ARG A 7 -38.14 58.12 34.03
N LYS A 8 -38.50 57.57 32.86
CA LYS A 8 -39.68 58.02 32.11
C LYS A 8 -40.33 56.84 31.36
N THR A 9 -41.64 56.77 31.50
CA THR A 9 -42.62 55.86 30.88
C THR A 9 -43.51 56.73 29.97
N GLU A 10 -44.31 56.08 29.12
CA GLU A 10 -45.41 56.57 28.24
C GLU A 10 -45.09 56.24 26.77
N GLU A 11 -45.96 55.67 25.94
CA GLU A 11 -47.38 55.36 26.04
C GLU A 11 -47.76 54.35 24.94
N ALA A 12 -48.92 53.72 25.09
CA ALA A 12 -49.50 52.70 24.21
C ALA A 12 -50.52 53.31 23.23
N GLU A 13 -50.78 52.61 22.11
CA GLU A 13 -52.06 52.52 21.34
C GLU A 13 -51.79 51.60 20.12
N SER A 14 -52.32 50.36 20.02
CA SER A 14 -53.58 49.95 19.34
C SER A 14 -53.92 50.77 18.09
N GLU A 15 -54.19 50.24 16.88
CA GLU A 15 -55.09 49.14 16.53
C GLU A 15 -55.06 48.86 14.99
N SER A 16 -55.46 47.63 14.62
CA SER A 16 -56.13 47.22 13.37
C SER A 16 -55.36 46.90 12.06
N THR A 17 -55.40 45.59 11.73
CA THR A 17 -55.75 44.93 10.45
C THR A 17 -55.14 45.37 9.11
N SER A 18 -54.40 44.46 8.47
CA SER A 18 -54.88 43.79 7.23
C SER A 18 -53.96 42.63 6.83
N GLU A 19 -54.57 41.48 6.58
CA GLU A 19 -53.97 40.27 6.02
C GLU A 19 -53.38 40.52 4.63
N THR A 20 -52.20 39.93 4.34
CA THR A 20 -52.00 39.31 3.02
C THR A 20 -51.02 38.14 3.14
N SER A 21 -51.57 36.94 2.97
CA SER A 21 -50.81 35.70 2.87
C SER A 21 -49.87 35.71 1.67
N ARG A 22 -48.58 35.42 1.87
CA ARG A 22 -47.68 34.91 0.82
C ARG A 22 -46.96 33.68 1.32
N LYS A 23 -47.46 32.51 0.88
CA LYS A 23 -46.79 31.21 0.97
C LYS A 23 -45.49 31.27 0.16
N ALA A 24 -44.34 31.28 0.84
CA ALA A 24 -43.05 31.02 0.22
C ALA A 24 -42.76 29.52 0.31
N SER A 25 -42.95 28.82 -0.81
CA SER A 25 -42.55 27.42 -0.98
C SER A 25 -41.02 27.36 -1.06
N LYS A 26 -40.40 26.91 0.04
CA LYS A 26 -38.95 26.70 0.13
C LYS A 26 -38.61 25.41 -0.63
N LYS A 27 -38.34 25.52 -1.94
CA LYS A 27 -37.70 24.43 -2.71
C LYS A 27 -36.35 24.14 -2.06
N GLN A 28 -36.24 23.00 -1.37
CA GLN A 28 -34.95 22.40 -1.03
C GLN A 28 -34.20 22.17 -2.34
N LYS A 29 -33.16 22.99 -2.55
CA LYS A 29 -32.21 22.81 -3.64
C LYS A 29 -31.37 21.60 -3.23
N THR A 30 -31.69 20.43 -3.77
CA THR A 30 -30.84 19.26 -3.69
C THR A 30 -29.49 19.67 -4.25
N VAL A 31 -28.47 19.76 -3.38
CA VAL A 31 -27.09 20.01 -3.79
C VAL A 31 -26.64 18.72 -4.46
N VAL A 32 -26.81 18.65 -5.78
CA VAL A 32 -26.19 17.62 -6.61
C VAL A 32 -24.69 17.87 -6.50
N ALA A 33 -23.96 16.90 -5.95
CA ALA A 33 -22.51 16.94 -5.92
C ALA A 33 -21.98 17.17 -7.35
N PRO A 34 -20.99 18.06 -7.55
CA PRO A 34 -20.47 18.31 -8.89
C PRO A 34 -19.95 17.00 -9.50
N ALA A 35 -20.23 16.80 -10.79
CA ALA A 35 -19.71 15.68 -11.55
C ALA A 35 -18.18 15.70 -11.46
N ARG A 36 -17.59 14.61 -10.94
CA ARG A 36 -16.13 14.47 -10.87
C ARG A 36 -15.67 13.97 -12.25
N HIS A 37 -14.97 14.80 -12.99
CA HIS A 37 -14.44 14.43 -14.31
C HIS A 37 -13.02 13.87 -14.17
N SER A 38 -12.77 12.72 -14.79
CA SER A 38 -11.44 12.05 -14.82
C SER A 38 -10.36 12.93 -15.47
N GLU A 39 -10.74 13.87 -16.34
CA GLU A 39 -9.86 14.84 -17.01
C GLU A 39 -8.95 15.60 -16.04
N HIS A 40 -9.35 15.78 -14.78
CA HIS A 40 -8.58 16.51 -13.78
C HIS A 40 -7.52 15.68 -13.03
N LEU A 41 -7.55 14.35 -13.15
CA LEU A 41 -6.48 13.53 -12.54
C LEU A 41 -5.11 13.84 -13.16
N PRO A 42 -4.00 13.69 -12.43
CA PRO A 42 -2.68 13.68 -13.07
C PRO A 42 -2.52 12.48 -14.01
N SER A 43 -1.66 12.60 -15.02
CA SER A 43 -1.30 11.48 -15.91
C SER A 43 -0.25 10.54 -15.33
N ASP A 44 0.25 10.84 -14.13
CA ASP A 44 1.39 10.19 -13.49
C ASP A 44 1.09 10.05 -11.99
N ALA A 45 1.26 8.85 -11.45
CA ALA A 45 1.04 8.52 -10.04
C ALA A 45 1.85 9.41 -9.09
N SER A 46 3.09 9.78 -9.47
CA SER A 46 3.97 10.63 -8.65
C SER A 46 3.44 12.06 -8.45
N LYS A 47 2.43 12.46 -9.22
CA LYS A 47 1.79 13.78 -9.15
C LYS A 47 0.44 13.75 -8.42
N PHE A 48 0.01 12.59 -7.94
CA PHE A 48 -1.23 12.46 -7.19
C PHE A 48 -1.15 13.22 -5.87
N THR A 49 -2.30 13.68 -5.42
CA THR A 49 -2.49 14.46 -4.20
C THR A 49 -3.71 13.93 -3.43
N GLU A 50 -3.96 14.45 -2.23
CA GLU A 50 -5.18 14.13 -1.45
C GLU A 50 -6.48 14.36 -2.24
N LYS A 51 -6.50 15.33 -3.16
CA LYS A 51 -7.68 15.58 -4.01
C LYS A 51 -7.99 14.38 -4.89
N ASP A 52 -6.95 13.68 -5.34
CA ASP A 52 -7.07 12.49 -6.20
C ASP A 52 -7.53 11.28 -5.39
N ILE A 53 -7.09 11.15 -4.13
CA ILE A 53 -7.63 10.17 -3.17
C ILE A 53 -9.15 10.36 -3.03
N VAL A 54 -9.59 11.60 -2.76
CA VAL A 54 -11.01 11.93 -2.65
C VAL A 54 -11.74 11.67 -3.96
N ALA A 55 -11.16 12.04 -5.11
CA ALA A 55 -11.76 11.84 -6.42
C ALA A 55 -11.99 10.36 -6.74
N LEU A 56 -11.03 9.51 -6.37
CA LEU A 56 -11.09 8.05 -6.45
C LEU A 56 -11.93 7.41 -5.35
N ASN A 57 -12.57 8.19 -4.49
CA ASN A 57 -13.42 7.69 -3.41
C ASN A 57 -12.70 6.64 -2.54
N ALA A 58 -11.41 6.86 -2.31
CA ALA A 58 -10.57 6.04 -1.46
C ALA A 58 -10.37 6.71 -0.10
N THR A 59 -10.06 5.92 0.92
CA THR A 59 -9.69 6.42 2.25
C THR A 59 -8.55 5.59 2.83
N PHE A 60 -7.62 6.24 3.52
CA PHE A 60 -6.61 5.56 4.34
C PHE A 60 -7.07 5.55 5.79
N LYS A 61 -7.01 4.39 6.44
CA LYS A 61 -7.42 4.22 7.84
C LYS A 61 -6.28 3.66 8.67
N PRO A 62 -6.05 4.19 9.89
CA PRO A 62 -5.18 3.51 10.85
C PRO A 62 -5.76 2.12 11.14
N ALA A 63 -4.88 1.15 11.30
CA ALA A 63 -5.22 -0.23 11.61
C ALA A 63 -4.19 -0.80 12.58
N ASP A 64 -4.59 -1.85 13.28
CA ASP A 64 -3.69 -2.64 14.11
C ASP A 64 -2.91 -3.66 13.25
N GLU A 65 -1.86 -4.25 13.82
CA GLU A 65 -0.99 -5.20 13.10
C GLU A 65 -1.79 -6.37 12.52
N ASP A 66 -2.71 -6.94 13.29
CA ASP A 66 -3.51 -8.14 12.97
C ASP A 66 -4.55 -7.90 11.86
N GLU A 67 -4.92 -6.65 11.61
CA GLU A 67 -5.82 -6.29 10.50
C GLU A 67 -5.08 -6.26 9.15
N ILE A 68 -3.76 -6.03 9.18
CA ILE A 68 -2.90 -5.98 7.98
C ILE A 68 -2.15 -7.30 7.80
N ILE A 69 -1.52 -7.79 8.85
CA ILE A 69 -0.67 -8.97 8.88
C ILE A 69 -1.47 -10.11 9.49
N MET A 70 -1.59 -11.24 8.78
CA MET A 70 -2.40 -12.36 9.26
C MET A 70 -1.76 -13.01 10.50
N PRO A 71 -2.39 -12.95 11.69
CA PRO A 71 -1.79 -13.44 12.93
C PRO A 71 -1.67 -14.97 12.97
N ASP A 72 -2.51 -15.69 12.20
CA ASP A 72 -2.60 -17.15 12.23
C ASP A 72 -1.61 -17.87 11.31
N VAL A 73 -0.70 -17.14 10.64
CA VAL A 73 0.29 -17.74 9.73
C VAL A 73 1.54 -18.11 10.53
N GLU A 74 1.85 -19.41 10.57
CA GLU A 74 3.09 -19.91 11.18
C GLU A 74 4.32 -19.44 10.41
N VAL A 75 5.30 -18.92 11.14
CA VAL A 75 6.59 -18.49 10.57
C VAL A 75 7.57 -19.66 10.62
N THR A 76 7.83 -20.28 9.47
CA THR A 76 8.64 -21.52 9.38
C THR A 76 10.14 -21.29 9.18
N ASP A 77 10.56 -20.09 8.77
CA ASP A 77 11.97 -19.74 8.56
C ASP A 77 12.20 -18.23 8.80
N PRO A 78 12.19 -17.77 10.07
CA PRO A 78 12.42 -16.37 10.38
C PRO A 78 13.90 -16.02 10.11
N PRO A 79 14.20 -14.88 9.46
CA PRO A 79 15.57 -14.44 9.17
C PRO A 79 16.28 -13.87 10.40
N SER A 80 16.32 -14.65 11.49
CA SER A 80 16.82 -14.28 12.82
C SER A 80 18.26 -13.75 12.83
N GLN A 81 19.09 -14.15 11.86
CA GLN A 81 20.45 -13.66 11.69
C GLN A 81 20.54 -12.15 11.38
N TYR A 82 19.44 -11.53 10.93
CA TYR A 82 19.36 -10.09 10.65
C TYR A 82 18.90 -9.26 11.85
N LEU A 83 18.52 -9.88 12.98
CA LEU A 83 17.97 -9.17 14.13
C LEU A 83 19.03 -8.41 14.92
N LEU A 84 20.20 -9.04 15.18
CA LEU A 84 21.34 -8.50 15.96
C LEU A 84 20.90 -7.45 17.03
N PRO A 85 20.35 -7.89 18.18
CA PRO A 85 19.69 -6.98 19.14
C PRO A 85 20.61 -5.90 19.71
N ASP A 86 21.92 -6.14 19.75
CA ASP A 86 22.91 -5.17 20.21
C ASP A 86 23.21 -4.04 19.20
N ILE A 87 22.62 -4.09 18.00
CA ILE A 87 22.82 -3.11 16.92
C ILE A 87 21.56 -2.25 16.75
N GLY A 88 21.45 -1.22 17.59
CA GLY A 88 20.40 -0.22 17.53
C GLY A 88 20.76 1.00 16.66
N ARG A 89 19.84 1.97 16.61
CA ARG A 89 19.97 3.20 15.82
C ARG A 89 21.20 4.01 16.24
N ASP A 90 21.47 4.11 17.53
CA ASP A 90 22.63 4.82 18.10
C ASP A 90 23.97 4.24 17.59
N VAL A 91 24.03 2.92 17.38
CA VAL A 91 25.19 2.25 16.78
C VAL A 91 25.25 2.56 15.28
N LEU A 92 24.12 2.51 14.60
CA LEU A 92 24.00 2.73 13.15
C LEU A 92 24.16 4.19 12.72
N GLU A 93 24.05 5.15 13.63
CA GLU A 93 24.32 6.58 13.36
C GLU A 93 25.81 6.94 13.40
N LYS A 94 26.67 6.03 13.89
CA LYS A 94 28.11 6.26 13.95
C LYS A 94 28.72 6.28 12.55
N GLN A 95 29.37 7.40 12.18
CA GLN A 95 30.05 7.54 10.88
C GLN A 95 31.19 6.53 10.69
N ASN A 96 31.80 6.08 11.79
CA ASN A 96 32.88 5.09 11.81
C ASN A 96 32.39 3.68 12.18
N PHE A 97 31.11 3.36 11.93
CA PHE A 97 30.56 2.04 12.14
C PHE A 97 31.39 0.99 11.38
N ASP A 98 32.05 0.10 12.12
CA ASP A 98 32.91 -0.94 11.57
C ASP A 98 32.14 -2.26 11.43
N ILE A 99 31.73 -2.56 10.20
CA ILE A 99 30.98 -3.79 9.89
C ILE A 99 31.73 -5.08 10.26
N ARG A 100 33.06 -5.03 10.39
CA ARG A 100 33.89 -6.18 10.77
C ARG A 100 33.69 -6.57 12.24
N MET A 101 33.16 -5.66 13.05
CA MET A 101 32.88 -5.88 14.47
C MET A 101 31.55 -6.61 14.72
N LEU A 102 30.71 -6.79 13.69
CA LEU A 102 29.48 -7.57 13.84
C LEU A 102 29.82 -9.03 14.14
N ASN A 103 29.15 -9.59 15.14
CA ASN A 103 29.28 -10.99 15.55
C ASN A 103 28.54 -11.94 14.59
N THR A 104 28.89 -11.88 13.31
CA THR A 104 28.38 -12.78 12.28
C THR A 104 29.46 -13.01 11.21
N THR A 105 29.47 -14.20 10.64
CA THR A 105 30.30 -14.53 9.46
C THR A 105 29.51 -14.39 8.16
N ASP A 106 28.19 -14.18 8.23
CA ASP A 106 27.34 -14.04 7.06
C ASP A 106 27.58 -12.70 6.36
N LYS A 107 28.04 -12.79 5.12
CA LYS A 107 28.32 -11.64 4.26
C LYS A 107 27.06 -10.86 3.89
N PHE A 108 25.89 -11.50 3.82
CA PHE A 108 24.64 -10.83 3.50
C PHE A 108 24.14 -10.04 4.70
N VAL A 109 24.20 -10.61 5.92
CA VAL A 109 23.93 -9.86 7.15
C VAL A 109 24.85 -8.65 7.28
N LYS A 110 26.15 -8.81 7.04
CA LYS A 110 27.09 -7.67 7.01
C LYS A 110 26.70 -6.62 5.97
N GLN A 111 26.34 -7.06 4.77
CA GLN A 111 25.93 -6.14 3.71
C GLN A 111 24.65 -5.39 4.08
N PHE A 112 23.67 -6.04 4.70
CA PHE A 112 22.43 -5.43 5.19
C PHE A 112 22.72 -4.32 6.19
N PHE A 113 23.46 -4.61 7.26
CA PHE A 113 23.79 -3.62 8.28
C PHE A 113 24.68 -2.49 7.77
N TRP A 114 25.56 -2.78 6.80
CA TRP A 114 26.34 -1.74 6.12
C TRP A 114 25.43 -0.81 5.28
N SER A 115 24.49 -1.36 4.53
CA SER A 115 23.50 -0.58 3.78
C SER A 115 22.62 0.25 4.72
N LEU A 116 22.15 -0.35 5.83
CA LEU A 116 21.31 0.31 6.81
C LEU A 116 22.05 1.49 7.50
N ASN A 117 23.30 1.30 7.94
CA ASN A 117 24.14 2.40 8.44
C ASN A 117 24.27 3.53 7.41
N ARG A 118 24.47 3.20 6.12
CA ARG A 118 24.54 4.22 5.06
C ARG A 118 23.22 4.95 4.88
N VAL A 119 22.07 4.29 4.98
CA VAL A 119 20.77 4.97 4.92
C VAL A 119 20.61 5.90 6.14
N VAL A 120 20.87 5.39 7.34
CA VAL A 120 20.74 6.12 8.60
C VAL A 120 21.65 7.36 8.66
N VAL A 121 22.95 7.21 8.40
CA VAL A 121 23.93 8.32 8.44
C VAL A 121 23.64 9.39 7.39
N ASN A 122 23.01 9.01 6.27
CA ASN A 122 22.74 9.93 5.17
C ASN A 122 21.29 10.42 5.11
N SER A 123 20.46 10.06 6.08
CA SER A 123 19.07 10.48 6.22
C SER A 123 18.88 12.01 6.12
N GLY A 124 19.89 12.79 6.55
CA GLY A 124 19.93 14.26 6.47
C GLY A 124 20.70 14.87 5.28
N LEU A 125 21.32 14.09 4.40
CA LEU A 125 22.17 14.59 3.29
C LEU A 125 21.39 14.80 1.97
N ASP A 126 22.08 15.25 0.91
CA ASP A 126 21.46 15.70 -0.35
C ASP A 126 20.84 14.58 -1.21
N ILE A 127 19.85 15.02 -1.99
CA ILE A 127 18.68 14.28 -2.47
C ILE A 127 19.02 13.07 -3.38
N GLY A 128 20.02 13.18 -4.27
CA GLY A 128 20.28 12.13 -5.27
C GLY A 128 21.10 10.94 -4.78
N THR A 129 21.93 11.11 -3.74
CA THR A 129 22.82 10.05 -3.24
C THR A 129 22.15 9.14 -2.22
N VAL A 130 20.98 9.52 -1.69
CA VAL A 130 20.23 8.77 -0.67
C VAL A 130 19.19 7.83 -1.31
N GLU A 131 18.69 8.15 -2.52
CA GLU A 131 17.72 7.33 -3.32
C GLU A 131 18.28 5.97 -3.62
N SER A 132 19.42 5.99 -4.31
CA SER A 132 20.20 4.78 -4.55
C SER A 132 20.55 3.97 -3.30
N LYS A 133 20.62 4.59 -2.10
CA LYS A 133 20.94 3.87 -0.85
C LYS A 133 19.72 3.18 -0.26
N THR A 134 18.56 3.85 -0.29
CA THR A 134 17.30 3.29 0.21
C THR A 134 16.85 2.16 -0.72
N ASP A 135 16.88 2.40 -2.04
CA ASP A 135 16.73 1.39 -3.09
C ASP A 135 17.59 0.13 -2.80
N SER A 136 18.88 0.33 -2.52
CA SER A 136 19.82 -0.77 -2.27
C SER A 136 19.49 -1.55 -0.98
N LEU A 137 19.02 -0.86 0.06
CA LEU A 137 18.61 -1.49 1.32
C LEU A 137 17.32 -2.31 1.12
N VAL A 138 16.30 -1.71 0.50
CA VAL A 138 15.01 -2.36 0.23
C VAL A 138 15.20 -3.57 -0.67
N ASN A 139 15.97 -3.44 -1.74
CA ASN A 139 16.29 -4.56 -2.63
C ASN A 139 16.98 -5.70 -1.87
N HIS A 140 17.95 -5.39 -0.99
CA HIS A 140 18.61 -6.41 -0.18
C HIS A 140 17.63 -7.09 0.78
N LEU A 141 16.79 -6.32 1.46
CA LEU A 141 15.77 -6.82 2.39
C LEU A 141 14.84 -7.81 1.68
N LEU A 142 14.25 -7.41 0.54
CA LEU A 142 13.31 -8.25 -0.21
C LEU A 142 14.00 -9.51 -0.78
N THR A 143 15.15 -9.34 -1.45
CA THR A 143 15.75 -10.43 -2.24
C THR A 143 16.64 -11.37 -1.42
N ARG A 144 17.38 -10.86 -0.42
CA ARG A 144 18.40 -11.64 0.32
C ARG A 144 17.97 -12.01 1.72
N ALA A 145 17.30 -11.10 2.42
CA ALA A 145 16.89 -11.36 3.79
C ALA A 145 15.56 -12.12 3.85
N LEU A 146 14.62 -11.81 2.95
CA LEU A 146 13.26 -12.36 2.95
C LEU A 146 12.96 -13.32 1.79
N GLY A 147 13.82 -13.41 0.77
CA GLY A 147 13.66 -14.41 -0.29
C GLY A 147 12.46 -14.18 -1.22
N PHE A 148 11.95 -12.94 -1.35
CA PHE A 148 10.89 -12.58 -2.31
C PHE A 148 11.33 -12.62 -3.78
N ASP A 149 12.57 -13.02 -4.07
CA ASP A 149 13.10 -13.23 -5.43
C ASP A 149 13.40 -14.71 -5.72
N GLY A 150 12.96 -15.60 -4.82
CA GLY A 150 12.97 -17.05 -5.03
C GLY A 150 11.61 -17.52 -5.52
N TRP A 151 11.60 -18.53 -6.40
CA TRP A 151 10.36 -19.16 -6.88
C TRP A 151 9.45 -19.56 -5.69
N PRO A 152 8.12 -19.24 -5.72
CA PRO A 152 7.33 -18.74 -6.85
C PRO A 152 7.29 -17.21 -7.00
N PHE A 153 8.04 -16.48 -6.19
CA PHE A 153 8.11 -15.02 -6.22
C PHE A 153 9.14 -14.49 -7.24
N GLY A 154 8.99 -13.22 -7.59
CA GLY A 154 9.99 -12.43 -8.28
C GLY A 154 9.92 -10.96 -7.85
N VAL A 155 11.07 -10.29 -7.78
CA VAL A 155 11.15 -8.84 -7.51
C VAL A 155 11.40 -8.09 -8.82
N ARG A 156 10.52 -7.14 -9.15
CA ARG A 156 10.64 -6.23 -10.29
C ARG A 156 10.95 -4.83 -9.80
N ILE A 157 11.87 -4.15 -10.47
CA ILE A 157 12.36 -2.83 -10.08
C ILE A 157 11.90 -1.80 -11.12
N LYS A 158 11.22 -0.73 -10.67
CA LYS A 158 10.75 0.39 -11.51
C LYS A 158 9.93 -0.06 -12.72
N GLU A 159 9.08 -1.06 -12.51
CA GLU A 159 8.18 -1.58 -13.53
C GLU A 159 7.09 -0.56 -13.84
N ASN A 160 6.78 -0.35 -15.12
CA ASN A 160 5.81 0.66 -15.54
C ASN A 160 4.42 0.05 -15.76
N TYR A 161 3.47 0.43 -14.91
CA TYR A 161 2.07 0.05 -15.01
C TYR A 161 1.20 1.20 -15.52
N LYS A 162 0.00 0.86 -15.98
CA LYS A 162 -0.99 1.84 -16.44
C LYS A 162 -2.34 1.55 -15.81
N LEU A 163 -2.88 2.53 -15.10
CA LEU A 163 -4.26 2.53 -14.66
C LEU A 163 -5.12 3.21 -15.73
N ALA A 164 -6.16 2.53 -16.21
CA ALA A 164 -7.14 3.11 -17.13
C ALA A 164 -8.41 3.53 -16.37
N ILE A 165 -8.78 4.81 -16.49
CA ILE A 165 -9.99 5.39 -15.91
C ILE A 165 -10.76 6.07 -17.03
N ASP A 166 -11.85 5.45 -17.47
CA ASP A 166 -12.55 5.80 -18.71
C ASP A 166 -11.62 5.81 -19.95
N ASP A 167 -11.36 6.98 -20.53
CA ASP A 167 -10.46 7.23 -21.65
C ASP A 167 -9.04 7.65 -21.20
N LYS A 168 -8.90 7.98 -19.92
CA LYS A 168 -7.65 8.44 -19.33
C LYS A 168 -6.75 7.28 -18.93
N LYS A 169 -5.45 7.49 -19.13
CA LYS A 169 -4.41 6.59 -18.64
C LYS A 169 -3.52 7.33 -17.66
N VAL A 170 -3.31 6.72 -16.50
CA VAL A 170 -2.37 7.18 -15.48
C VAL A 170 -1.21 6.20 -15.48
N SER A 171 0.01 6.70 -15.68
CA SER A 171 1.23 5.91 -15.54
C SER A 171 1.59 5.79 -14.07
N ALA A 172 2.04 4.61 -13.65
CA ALA A 172 2.52 4.36 -12.30
C ALA A 172 3.78 3.50 -12.37
N SER A 173 4.79 3.83 -11.58
CA SER A 173 6.11 3.20 -11.64
C SER A 173 6.61 2.93 -10.24
N PRO A 174 6.03 1.95 -9.52
CA PRO A 174 6.48 1.63 -8.18
C PRO A 174 7.96 1.25 -8.18
N ASP A 175 8.69 1.64 -7.13
CA ASP A 175 10.13 1.39 -7.05
C ASP A 175 10.45 -0.11 -7.03
N PHE A 176 9.67 -0.89 -6.28
CA PHE A 176 9.68 -2.35 -6.38
C PHE A 176 8.28 -2.95 -6.37
N VAL A 177 8.16 -4.09 -7.03
CA VAL A 177 6.96 -4.92 -7.03
C VAL A 177 7.38 -6.36 -6.81
N VAL A 178 6.70 -7.06 -5.90
CA VAL A 178 6.78 -8.51 -5.79
C VAL A 178 5.60 -9.11 -6.55
N ASP A 179 5.91 -9.98 -7.51
CA ASP A 179 4.93 -10.83 -8.17
C ASP A 179 5.06 -12.29 -7.76
N MET A 180 3.93 -13.00 -7.74
CA MET A 180 3.87 -14.46 -7.60
C MET A 180 3.11 -15.02 -8.80
N GLY A 181 3.76 -15.87 -9.59
CA GLY A 181 3.17 -16.40 -10.83
C GLY A 181 2.71 -15.32 -11.82
N GLY A 182 3.35 -14.14 -11.82
CA GLY A 182 3.01 -13.02 -12.70
C GLY A 182 1.92 -12.07 -12.18
N ILE A 183 1.37 -12.34 -10.99
CA ILE A 183 0.42 -11.47 -10.28
C ILE A 183 1.14 -10.64 -9.24
N THR A 184 0.98 -9.32 -9.30
CA THR A 184 1.47 -8.40 -8.27
C THR A 184 0.68 -8.57 -6.98
N ILE A 185 1.39 -8.85 -5.89
CA ILE A 185 0.82 -9.06 -4.54
C ILE A 185 1.29 -8.01 -3.54
N LEU A 186 2.49 -7.45 -3.75
CA LEU A 186 3.10 -6.45 -2.89
C LEU A 186 3.74 -5.35 -3.73
N VAL A 187 3.36 -4.11 -3.46
CA VAL A 187 3.92 -2.89 -4.04
C VAL A 187 4.83 -2.24 -3.00
N THR A 188 6.03 -1.83 -3.37
CA THR A 188 6.88 -1.07 -2.45
C THR A 188 7.25 0.27 -3.04
N GLU A 189 7.01 1.31 -2.26
CA GLU A 189 7.34 2.68 -2.59
C GLU A 189 8.39 3.17 -1.61
N ASP A 190 9.53 3.66 -2.09
CA ASP A 190 10.53 4.26 -1.23
C ASP A 190 10.68 5.77 -1.48
N LYS A 191 10.90 6.50 -0.39
CA LYS A 191 10.99 7.96 -0.41
C LYS A 191 12.13 8.44 0.46
N HIS A 192 12.71 9.57 0.07
CA HIS A 192 13.57 10.33 0.98
C HIS A 192 12.79 11.14 1.98
N LEU A 193 13.30 11.14 3.21
CA LEU A 193 12.91 12.07 4.26
C LEU A 193 12.82 13.55 3.81
N LYS A 194 13.62 13.99 2.81
CA LYS A 194 13.54 15.34 2.25
C LYS A 194 12.55 15.52 1.09
N ARG A 195 12.13 14.44 0.42
CA ARG A 195 11.17 14.45 -0.71
C ARG A 195 9.73 14.23 -0.26
N VAL A 196 9.53 13.74 0.95
CA VAL A 196 8.18 13.58 1.48
C VAL A 196 7.66 14.94 1.94
N SER A 197 6.74 15.52 1.19
CA SER A 197 6.05 16.77 1.52
C SER A 197 4.73 16.51 2.21
N LEU A 198 4.32 17.44 3.08
CA LEU A 198 2.96 17.51 3.59
C LEU A 198 1.96 17.68 2.43
N PRO A 199 0.71 17.19 2.58
CA PRO A 199 0.17 16.47 3.74
C PRO A 199 0.12 14.93 3.62
N ASP A 200 0.29 14.36 2.42
CA ASP A 200 -0.06 12.95 2.18
C ASP A 200 1.07 11.94 2.41
N TYR A 201 2.31 12.43 2.56
CA TYR A 201 3.51 11.62 2.72
C TYR A 201 3.64 10.46 1.69
N GLY A 202 3.15 10.67 0.46
CA GLY A 202 3.21 9.68 -0.62
C GLY A 202 2.02 8.71 -0.70
N GLU A 203 1.03 8.79 0.18
CA GLU A 203 -0.15 7.91 0.15
C GLU A 203 -0.97 8.05 -1.13
N ALA A 204 -1.04 9.26 -1.69
CA ALA A 204 -1.75 9.49 -2.94
C ALA A 204 -1.10 8.74 -4.12
N GLN A 205 0.24 8.66 -4.13
CA GLN A 205 0.98 7.86 -5.10
C GLN A 205 0.79 6.35 -4.84
N ILE A 206 0.88 5.89 -3.60
CA ILE A 206 0.63 4.49 -3.22
C ILE A 206 -0.76 4.03 -3.70
N LEU A 207 -1.79 4.86 -3.53
CA LEU A 207 -3.13 4.57 -4.06
C LEU A 207 -3.11 4.36 -5.58
N ALA A 208 -2.48 5.27 -6.32
CA ALA A 208 -2.41 5.18 -7.78
C ALA A 208 -1.68 3.91 -8.24
N GLU A 209 -0.60 3.56 -7.55
CA GLU A 209 0.22 2.38 -7.83
C GLU A 209 -0.50 1.07 -7.48
N LEU A 210 -1.13 0.98 -6.31
CA LEU A 210 -2.00 -0.15 -5.93
C LEU A 210 -3.07 -0.38 -7.01
N LEU A 211 -3.73 0.70 -7.46
CA LEU A 211 -4.75 0.61 -8.49
C LEU A 211 -4.17 0.20 -9.85
N ALA A 212 -3.00 0.71 -10.24
CA ALA A 212 -2.34 0.36 -11.48
C ALA A 212 -1.86 -1.11 -11.50
N CYS A 213 -1.30 -1.59 -10.41
CA CYS A 213 -0.91 -2.99 -10.24
C CYS A 213 -2.13 -3.92 -10.27
N GLY A 214 -3.20 -3.57 -9.56
CA GLY A 214 -4.47 -4.32 -9.62
C GLY A 214 -5.09 -4.31 -11.01
N TRP A 215 -4.97 -3.21 -11.75
CA TRP A 215 -5.39 -3.16 -13.15
C TRP A 215 -4.60 -4.11 -14.04
N GLU A 216 -3.27 -4.14 -13.87
CA GLU A 216 -2.39 -5.02 -14.63
C GLU A 216 -2.64 -6.50 -14.32
N ASN A 217 -2.89 -6.86 -13.05
CA ASN A 217 -3.26 -8.21 -12.65
C ASN A 217 -4.48 -8.74 -13.43
N MET A 218 -5.49 -7.89 -13.64
CA MET A 218 -6.68 -8.25 -14.43
C MET A 218 -6.37 -8.43 -15.91
N ASN A 219 -5.43 -7.64 -16.46
CA ASN A 219 -5.01 -7.75 -17.85
C ASN A 219 -4.20 -9.03 -18.10
N ARG A 220 -3.37 -9.45 -17.14
CA ARG A 220 -2.47 -10.60 -17.28
C ARG A 220 -3.16 -11.94 -17.10
N SER A 221 -3.99 -12.09 -16.06
CA SER A 221 -4.36 -13.44 -15.59
C SER A 221 -5.80 -13.88 -15.85
N TRP A 222 -6.70 -12.98 -16.25
CA TRP A 222 -8.13 -13.27 -16.08
C TRP A 222 -9.02 -12.95 -17.28
N SER A 223 -8.62 -13.22 -18.52
CA SER A 223 -9.52 -13.13 -19.70
C SER A 223 -10.27 -11.77 -19.84
N GLY A 224 -9.77 -10.70 -19.21
CA GLY A 224 -10.45 -9.40 -19.11
C GLY A 224 -11.61 -9.31 -18.10
N LYS A 225 -11.69 -10.21 -17.10
CA LYS A 225 -12.75 -10.21 -16.06
C LYS A 225 -12.33 -9.40 -14.84
N TYR A 226 -13.27 -8.61 -14.34
CA TYR A 226 -13.14 -7.93 -13.04
C TYR A 226 -13.34 -8.91 -11.88
N ILE A 227 -12.39 -8.95 -10.97
CA ILE A 227 -12.39 -9.78 -9.75
C ILE A 227 -12.12 -8.93 -8.52
N ASP A 228 -12.49 -9.44 -7.36
CA ASP A 228 -12.08 -8.88 -6.08
C ASP A 228 -10.56 -9.13 -5.93
N GLN A 229 -9.81 -8.13 -5.45
CA GLN A 229 -8.36 -8.22 -5.30
C GLN A 229 -7.94 -7.73 -3.93
N THR A 230 -7.02 -8.45 -3.29
CA THR A 230 -6.29 -7.95 -2.12
C THR A 230 -4.87 -7.65 -2.55
N ILE A 231 -4.41 -6.42 -2.34
CA ILE A 231 -3.05 -6.00 -2.68
C ILE A 231 -2.44 -5.34 -1.45
N TYR A 232 -1.20 -5.72 -1.15
CA TYR A 232 -0.43 -5.15 -0.06
C TYR A 232 0.50 -4.07 -0.62
N ALA A 233 0.79 -3.06 0.19
CA ALA A 233 1.87 -2.13 -0.10
C ALA A 233 2.75 -1.90 1.12
N ILE A 234 4.01 -1.56 0.88
CA ILE A 234 4.97 -1.16 1.92
C ILE A 234 5.62 0.13 1.49
N ARG A 235 5.60 1.12 2.38
CA ARG A 235 6.31 2.38 2.18
C ARG A 235 7.58 2.38 3.00
N PHE A 236 8.70 2.68 2.36
CA PHE A 236 9.97 2.96 3.02
C PHE A 236 10.27 4.45 2.97
N ILE A 237 10.29 5.13 4.11
CA ILE A 237 10.84 6.49 4.19
C ILE A 237 12.20 6.39 4.87
N SER A 238 13.28 6.37 4.10
CA SER A 238 14.63 6.07 4.62
C SER A 238 14.67 4.69 5.31
N SER A 239 14.67 4.63 6.64
CA SER A 239 14.63 3.36 7.41
C SER A 239 13.26 3.07 8.04
N TYR A 240 12.30 3.99 7.93
CA TYR A 240 10.96 3.84 8.49
C TYR A 240 10.06 3.08 7.52
N VAL A 241 9.33 2.09 8.04
CA VAL A 241 8.50 1.15 7.28
C VAL A 241 7.04 1.32 7.69
N THR A 242 6.16 1.45 6.70
CA THR A 242 4.70 1.46 6.90
C THR A 242 4.08 0.42 5.98
N PHE A 243 3.18 -0.40 6.51
CA PHE A 243 2.45 -1.43 5.79
C PHE A 243 1.05 -0.95 5.45
N TYR A 244 0.56 -1.42 4.30
CA TYR A 244 -0.77 -1.15 3.81
C TYR A 244 -1.43 -2.40 3.28
N LYS A 245 -2.75 -2.49 3.44
CA LYS A 245 -3.59 -3.54 2.86
C LYS A 245 -4.81 -2.90 2.22
N ALA A 246 -5.07 -3.25 0.97
CA ALA A 246 -6.24 -2.81 0.23
C ALA A 246 -7.04 -4.00 -0.30
N GLU A 247 -8.31 -4.07 0.08
CA GLU A 247 -9.28 -5.00 -0.50
C GLU A 247 -10.14 -4.24 -1.52
N ILE A 248 -9.91 -4.49 -2.80
CA ILE A 248 -10.52 -3.75 -3.90
C ILE A 248 -11.58 -4.61 -4.57
N PRO A 249 -12.88 -4.30 -4.41
CA PRO A 249 -13.95 -5.13 -4.93
C PRO A 249 -14.08 -4.99 -6.45
N LYS A 250 -14.53 -6.07 -7.11
CA LYS A 250 -14.87 -6.12 -8.54
C LYS A 250 -15.83 -5.02 -8.97
N ALA A 251 -16.71 -4.59 -8.08
CA ALA A 251 -17.65 -3.52 -8.34
C ALA A 251 -16.95 -2.17 -8.51
N TYR A 252 -15.90 -1.91 -7.74
CA TYR A 252 -15.10 -0.69 -7.83
C TYR A 252 -14.35 -0.63 -9.16
N TRP A 253 -13.72 -1.73 -9.59
CA TRP A 253 -13.07 -1.81 -10.91
C TRP A 253 -14.02 -1.54 -12.09
N LYS A 254 -15.27 -2.02 -11.99
CA LYS A 254 -16.31 -1.75 -12.99
C LYS A 254 -16.70 -0.27 -13.06
N GLU A 255 -16.68 0.45 -11.94
CA GLU A 255 -16.88 1.91 -11.94
C GLU A 255 -15.67 2.60 -12.57
N LEU A 256 -14.44 2.26 -12.15
CA LEU A 256 -13.21 2.85 -12.69
C LEU A 256 -13.12 2.77 -14.22
N ARG A 257 -13.52 1.64 -14.80
CA ARG A 257 -13.53 1.47 -16.26
C ARG A 257 -14.37 2.53 -16.98
N ARG A 258 -15.40 3.05 -16.33
CA ARG A 258 -16.40 4.00 -16.86
C ARG A 258 -16.18 5.44 -16.39
N GLY A 259 -15.19 5.69 -15.55
CA GLY A 259 -14.92 7.00 -14.97
C GLY A 259 -14.57 6.93 -13.48
N LEU A 260 -14.64 8.06 -12.80
CA LEU A 260 -14.38 8.10 -11.36
C LEU A 260 -15.48 7.36 -10.57
N PRO A 261 -15.13 6.64 -9.49
CA PRO A 261 -16.09 5.92 -8.68
C PRO A 261 -16.99 6.88 -7.90
N HIS A 262 -18.27 6.51 -7.78
CA HIS A 262 -19.29 7.33 -7.14
C HIS A 262 -20.10 6.54 -6.09
N LYS A 263 -20.29 5.24 -6.30
CA LYS A 263 -21.04 4.39 -5.36
C LYS A 263 -20.11 3.49 -4.59
N GLN A 264 -19.06 2.99 -5.25
CA GLN A 264 -18.06 2.16 -4.61
C GLN A 264 -16.95 3.03 -4.03
N SER A 265 -16.45 2.63 -2.87
CA SER A 265 -15.28 3.20 -2.23
C SER A 265 -14.32 2.07 -1.87
N ILE A 266 -13.06 2.42 -1.65
CA ILE A 266 -12.07 1.49 -1.09
C ILE A 266 -11.48 2.07 0.17
N GLU A 267 -11.16 1.17 1.10
CA GLU A 267 -10.45 1.48 2.32
C GLU A 267 -9.07 0.83 2.24
N ILE A 268 -8.05 1.60 2.53
CA ILE A 268 -6.66 1.17 2.58
C ILE A 268 -6.25 1.23 4.03
N LEU A 269 -6.07 0.07 4.64
CA LEU A 269 -5.59 -0.04 6.01
C LEU A 269 -4.10 0.33 6.05
N ARG A 270 -3.67 1.00 7.12
CA ARG A 270 -2.30 1.47 7.34
C ARG A 270 -1.83 1.11 8.75
N TRP A 271 -0.66 0.50 8.84
CA TRP A 271 0.01 0.18 10.10
C TRP A 271 1.52 0.44 10.00
N PRO A 272 2.15 1.12 10.99
CA PRO A 272 1.52 1.82 12.11
C PRO A 272 0.54 2.92 11.68
N GLY A 273 -0.46 3.20 12.51
CA GLY A 273 -1.64 3.97 12.11
C GLY A 273 -1.41 5.45 11.77
N GLU A 274 -0.32 6.06 12.22
CA GLU A 274 -0.01 7.46 11.95
C GLU A 274 0.62 7.65 10.55
N ASN A 275 0.19 8.68 9.81
CA ASN A 275 0.82 9.09 8.55
C ASN A 275 1.68 10.33 8.74
N THR A 276 2.91 10.13 9.19
CA THR A 276 3.93 11.17 9.25
C THR A 276 5.21 10.66 8.61
N LYS A 277 6.22 11.54 8.55
CA LYS A 277 7.52 11.24 7.99
C LYS A 277 8.30 10.15 8.75
N GLU A 278 8.04 10.00 10.05
CA GLU A 278 8.83 9.17 10.98
C GLU A 278 7.93 8.26 11.84
N SER A 279 6.65 8.11 11.48
CA SER A 279 5.70 7.28 12.26
C SER A 279 5.67 5.81 11.85
N GLY A 280 6.52 5.38 10.91
CA GLY A 280 6.70 3.97 10.58
C GLY A 280 7.57 3.25 11.61
N LEU A 281 7.57 1.93 11.57
CA LEU A 281 8.52 1.10 12.30
C LEU A 281 9.92 1.32 11.75
N ASP A 282 10.92 1.48 12.61
CA ASP A 282 12.26 1.83 12.16
C ASP A 282 13.19 0.61 12.07
N LEU A 283 13.64 0.26 10.86
CA LEU A 283 14.63 -0.81 10.66
C LEU A 283 15.93 -0.61 11.47
N ALA A 284 16.26 0.63 11.83
CA ALA A 284 17.42 0.95 12.64
C ALA A 284 17.23 0.63 14.13
N VAL A 285 15.99 0.57 14.62
CA VAL A 285 15.66 0.17 16.00
C VAL A 285 15.55 -1.36 16.03
N ALA A 286 16.14 -1.99 17.05
CA ALA A 286 16.27 -3.45 17.08
C ALA A 286 14.91 -4.14 17.26
N GLU A 287 14.08 -3.59 18.14
CA GLU A 287 12.74 -4.08 18.45
C GLU A 287 11.80 -3.93 17.24
N ASP A 288 11.76 -2.74 16.63
CA ASP A 288 10.99 -2.49 15.42
C ASP A 288 11.46 -3.36 14.25
N ARG A 289 12.77 -3.58 14.12
CA ARG A 289 13.33 -4.46 13.10
C ARG A 289 12.81 -5.88 13.24
N ASP A 290 12.70 -6.40 14.46
CA ASP A 290 12.10 -7.73 14.71
C ASP A 290 10.66 -7.79 14.20
N ILE A 291 9.85 -6.81 14.58
CA ILE A 291 8.45 -6.67 14.14
C ILE A 291 8.35 -6.61 12.61
N ILE A 292 9.21 -5.82 11.94
CA ILE A 292 9.23 -5.70 10.48
C ILE A 292 9.57 -7.04 9.81
N PHE A 293 10.58 -7.75 10.32
CA PHE A 293 10.99 -9.04 9.78
C PHE A 293 9.92 -10.11 9.99
N GLU A 294 9.28 -10.13 11.15
CA GLU A 294 8.16 -11.03 11.42
C GLU A 294 6.98 -10.74 10.48
N ALA A 295 6.55 -9.48 10.35
CA ALA A 295 5.45 -9.08 9.49
C ALA A 295 5.70 -9.44 8.02
N LEU A 296 6.88 -9.14 7.49
CA LEU A 296 7.28 -9.48 6.12
C LEU A 296 7.35 -10.99 5.88
N THR A 297 7.81 -11.74 6.88
CA THR A 297 7.87 -13.20 6.78
C THR A 297 6.47 -13.80 6.80
N LYS A 298 5.57 -13.33 7.68
CA LYS A 298 4.15 -13.72 7.69
C LYS A 298 3.47 -13.44 6.36
N LEU A 299 3.72 -12.27 5.75
CA LEU A 299 3.20 -11.96 4.40
C LEU A 299 3.71 -12.96 3.35
N ARG A 300 5.01 -13.29 3.37
CA ARG A 300 5.59 -14.29 2.46
C ARG A 300 4.92 -15.65 2.61
N GLU A 301 4.82 -16.16 3.85
CA GLU A 301 4.21 -17.47 4.12
C GLU A 301 2.71 -17.48 3.79
N TYR A 302 2.00 -16.39 4.07
CA TYR A 302 0.62 -16.20 3.65
C TYR A 302 0.46 -16.36 2.14
N PHE A 303 1.35 -15.74 1.35
CA PHE A 303 1.30 -15.87 -0.11
C PHE A 303 1.61 -17.30 -0.59
N LEU A 304 2.59 -17.97 0.01
CA LEU A 304 2.92 -19.37 -0.31
C LEU A 304 1.77 -20.34 -0.01
N SER A 305 0.91 -20.03 0.96
CA SER A 305 -0.27 -20.84 1.27
C SER A 305 -1.27 -20.90 0.09
N PHE A 306 -1.34 -19.87 -0.76
CA PHE A 306 -2.21 -19.86 -1.94
C PHE A 306 -1.71 -20.77 -3.06
N ASP A 307 -0.40 -20.81 -3.30
CA ASP A 307 0.20 -21.68 -4.32
C ASP A 307 -0.04 -23.17 -3.98
N SER A 308 0.10 -23.50 -2.69
CA SER A 308 -0.16 -24.85 -2.17
C SER A 308 -1.62 -25.29 -2.35
N SER A 309 -2.58 -24.38 -2.20
CA SER A 309 -4.02 -24.67 -2.35
C SER A 309 -4.47 -24.85 -3.81
N THR A 310 -3.76 -24.26 -4.78
CA THR A 310 -4.08 -24.35 -6.20
C THR A 310 -3.67 -25.73 -6.77
N THR A 311 -2.67 -26.37 -6.18
CA THR A 311 -2.17 -27.70 -6.58
C THR A 311 -3.14 -28.84 -6.21
N THR A 312 -4.05 -28.63 -5.24
CA THR A 312 -5.03 -29.65 -4.82
C THR A 312 -6.26 -29.82 -5.73
N PHE A 313 -6.54 -28.89 -6.64
CA PHE A 313 -7.71 -29.01 -7.55
C PHE A 313 -7.41 -29.78 -8.85
N THR A 314 -6.16 -29.91 -9.26
CA THR A 314 -5.78 -30.60 -10.51
C THR A 314 -5.65 -32.12 -10.38
N ASN A 315 -5.40 -32.65 -9.18
CA ASN A 315 -5.22 -34.09 -8.97
C ASN A 315 -6.50 -34.88 -8.69
N ALA A 316 -7.65 -34.23 -8.55
CA ALA A 316 -8.94 -34.90 -8.32
C ALA A 316 -9.72 -35.24 -9.61
N SER A 317 -9.22 -34.84 -10.80
CA SER A 317 -9.95 -35.01 -12.08
C SER A 317 -9.36 -36.06 -13.02
N SER A 318 -8.29 -36.78 -12.64
CA SER A 318 -7.64 -37.78 -13.48
C SER A 318 -7.75 -39.20 -12.89
N SER A 319 -8.97 -39.64 -12.60
CA SER A 319 -9.25 -41.07 -12.46
C SER A 319 -10.51 -41.45 -13.23
N THR A 320 -10.39 -41.63 -14.55
CA THR A 320 -11.32 -42.50 -15.28
C THR A 320 -10.66 -43.14 -16.51
N THR A 321 -10.61 -44.47 -16.47
CA THR A 321 -10.57 -45.43 -17.59
C THR A 321 -9.36 -45.47 -18.52
N SER A 322 -8.41 -46.38 -18.24
CA SER A 322 -7.59 -47.02 -19.28
C SER A 322 -8.38 -48.16 -19.92
N ALA A 323 -8.79 -47.99 -21.17
CA ALA A 323 -9.26 -49.09 -22.00
C ALA A 323 -8.06 -49.83 -22.61
N THR A 324 -7.97 -51.12 -22.30
CA THR A 324 -7.00 -52.07 -22.85
C THR A 324 -7.42 -52.46 -24.27
N ALA A 325 -6.49 -52.45 -25.23
CA ALA A 325 -6.65 -53.12 -26.52
C ALA A 325 -5.29 -53.66 -27.01
N PRO A 326 -5.28 -54.75 -27.80
CA PRO A 326 -4.29 -55.81 -27.65
C PRO A 326 -3.17 -55.80 -28.69
N ALA A 327 -2.14 -56.58 -28.39
CA ALA A 327 -0.95 -56.84 -29.19
C ALA A 327 -1.26 -57.59 -30.50
N GLU A 328 -0.60 -57.18 -31.58
CA GLU A 328 -0.38 -58.02 -32.75
C GLU A 328 1.10 -58.02 -33.13
N GLN A 329 1.67 -59.23 -33.07
CA GLN A 329 2.95 -59.58 -33.63
C GLN A 329 2.84 -59.66 -35.16
N SER A 330 3.86 -59.18 -35.89
CA SER A 330 4.22 -59.84 -37.15
C SER A 330 5.72 -59.67 -37.43
N SER A 331 6.31 -60.81 -37.73
CA SER A 331 7.70 -61.12 -38.02
C SER A 331 8.16 -60.72 -39.42
N LYS A 332 9.47 -60.43 -39.52
CA LYS A 332 10.43 -60.79 -40.58
C LYS A 332 10.08 -60.47 -42.04
N SER A 333 10.94 -59.66 -42.66
CA SER A 333 12.04 -60.16 -43.52
C SER A 333 13.18 -59.15 -43.54
#